data_AF-B0R3I8-F1
#
_entry.id   AF-B0R3I8-F1
#
_cell.length_a   1.000
_cell.length_b   1.000
_cell.length_c   1.000
_cell.angle_alpha   90.00
_cell.angle_beta   90.00
_cell.angle_gamma   90.00
#
_symmetry.space_group_name_H-M   'P 1'
#
loop_
_entity.id
_entity.type
_entity.pdbx_description
1 polymer ?
#
loop_
_entity_poly.entity_id
_entity_poly.type
_entity_poly.pdbx_seq_one_letter_code
_entity_poly.pdbx_strand_id
1 'polypeptide(L)' 'MTSLSVADDGVDVVYEGTEFRLEKPLIEDATQSDYHDVTDHDLLKLVEPNPTLSGEPRRIGDILD' A
#
# COMPACT_ATOMS: atom_id res chain seq x y z
N MET A 1 8.83 -9.22 -7.25
CA MET A 1 9.18 -8.78 -5.87
C MET A 1 8.65 -7.38 -5.77
N THR A 2 7.69 -7.18 -4.89
CA THR A 2 6.99 -5.90 -4.73
C THR A 2 7.43 -5.30 -3.41
N SER A 3 7.81 -4.02 -3.42
CA SER A 3 8.19 -3.28 -2.22
C SER A 3 7.28 -2.08 -2.04
N LEU A 4 6.81 -1.88 -0.83
CA LEU A 4 5.98 -0.74 -0.43
C LEU A 4 6.74 0.09 0.60
N SER A 5 6.84 1.39 0.37
CA SER A 5 7.34 2.37 1.35
C SER A 5 6.22 3.33 1.69
N VAL A 6 5.77 3.29 2.94
CA VAL A 6 4.64 4.07 3.44
C VAL A 6 5.12 5.44 3.91
N ALA A 7 4.37 6.50 3.56
CA ALA A 7 4.62 7.89 3.96
C ALA A 7 3.28 8.60 4.28
N ASP A 8 3.31 9.73 4.98
CA ASP A 8 2.08 10.44 5.40
C ASP A 8 1.13 10.83 4.25
N ASP A 9 1.68 11.08 3.06
CA ASP A 9 0.98 11.58 1.87
C ASP A 9 0.83 10.53 0.75
N GLY A 10 1.23 9.27 0.99
CA GLY A 10 1.04 8.18 0.04
C GLY A 10 2.03 7.04 0.20
N VAL A 11 2.13 6.19 -0.82
CA VAL A 11 2.98 4.99 -0.79
C VAL A 11 3.83 4.94 -2.05
N ASP A 12 5.13 4.84 -1.88
CA ASP A 12 6.05 4.56 -2.98
C ASP A 12 6.11 3.05 -3.21
N VAL A 13 5.91 2.66 -4.46
CA VAL A 13 5.76 1.27 -4.89
C VAL A 13 6.84 0.94 -5.89
N VAL A 14 7.53 -0.17 -5.66
CA VAL A 14 8.43 -0.79 -6.63
C VAL A 14 7.85 -2.14 -7.03
N TYR A 15 7.35 -2.23 -8.27
CA TYR A 15 6.76 -3.44 -8.83
C TYR A 15 7.46 -3.81 -10.14
N GLU A 16 8.03 -5.01 -10.22
CA GLU A 16 8.76 -5.52 -11.40
C GLU A 16 9.82 -4.54 -11.96
N GLY A 17 10.47 -3.78 -11.08
CA GLY A 17 11.47 -2.77 -11.46
C GLY A 17 10.89 -1.45 -11.96
N THR A 18 9.57 -1.30 -11.92
CA THR A 18 8.86 -0.03 -12.15
C THR A 18 8.60 0.64 -10.82
N GLU A 19 9.10 1.87 -10.68
CA GLU A 19 8.89 2.72 -9.51
C GLU A 19 7.77 3.71 -9.80
N PHE A 20 6.77 3.75 -8.94
CA PHE A 20 5.69 4.73 -9.02
C PHE A 20 5.14 5.03 -7.64
N ARG A 21 4.38 6.11 -7.56
CA ARG A 21 3.79 6.57 -6.32
C ARG A 21 2.28 6.45 -6.36
N LEU A 22 1.72 5.84 -5.34
CA LEU A 22 0.29 5.87 -5.04
C LEU A 22 0.03 7.01 -4.09
N GLU A 23 -0.60 8.08 -4.58
CA GLU A 23 -0.99 9.20 -3.74
C GLU A 23 -2.09 8.78 -2.76
N LYS A 24 -2.07 9.34 -1.55
CA LYS A 24 -3.11 9.14 -0.53
C LYS A 24 -4.55 9.18 -1.08
N PRO A 25 -4.99 10.22 -1.83
CA PRO A 25 -6.36 10.26 -2.36
C PRO A 25 -6.67 9.11 -3.33
N LEU A 26 -5.69 8.64 -4.12
CA LEU A 26 -5.90 7.51 -5.02
C LEU A 26 -6.09 6.20 -4.27
N ILE A 27 -5.37 6.04 -3.16
CA ILE A 27 -5.50 4.88 -2.28
C ILE A 27 -6.87 4.89 -1.61
N GLU A 28 -7.27 6.01 -1.03
CA GLU A 28 -8.57 6.16 -0.35
C GLU A 28 -9.73 5.91 -1.31
N ASP A 29 -9.65 6.44 -2.54
CA ASP A 29 -10.65 6.19 -3.57
C ASP A 29 -10.66 4.72 -4.00
N ALA A 30 -9.50 4.08 -4.15
CA ALA A 30 -9.42 2.68 -4.60
C ALA A 30 -9.89 1.68 -3.53
N THR A 31 -9.62 1.96 -2.25
CA THR A 31 -9.99 1.09 -1.12
C THR A 31 -11.33 1.46 -0.49
N GLN A 32 -11.89 2.63 -0.85
CA GLN A 32 -13.09 3.20 -0.22
C GLN A 32 -12.96 3.29 1.31
N SER A 33 -11.73 3.53 1.79
CA SER A 33 -11.36 3.54 3.21
C SER A 33 -10.36 4.66 3.48
N ASP A 34 -10.34 5.19 4.70
CA ASP A 34 -9.35 6.19 5.13
C ASP A 34 -7.94 5.62 5.01
N TYR A 35 -6.99 6.46 4.59
CA TYR A 35 -5.61 6.03 4.30
C TYR A 35 -4.96 5.31 5.48
N HIS A 36 -5.16 5.80 6.71
CA HIS A 36 -4.57 5.19 7.91
C HIS A 36 -5.17 3.83 8.27
N ASP A 37 -6.38 3.52 7.81
CA ASP A 37 -7.06 2.25 8.06
C ASP A 37 -6.76 1.19 6.98
N VAL A 38 -6.20 1.60 5.84
CA VAL A 38 -5.76 0.68 4.78
C VAL A 38 -4.59 -0.17 5.27
N THR A 39 -4.57 -1.44 4.87
CA THR A 39 -3.47 -2.36 5.22
C THR A 39 -2.44 -2.48 4.11
N ASP A 40 -1.21 -2.83 4.48
CA ASP A 40 -0.15 -3.21 3.53
C ASP A 40 -0.58 -4.30 2.55
N HIS A 41 -1.37 -5.27 3.02
CA HIS A 41 -1.97 -6.31 2.18
C HIS A 41 -2.98 -5.77 1.16
N ASP A 42 -3.74 -4.74 1.49
CA ASP A 42 -4.69 -4.12 0.55
C ASP A 42 -3.96 -3.36 -0.55
N LEU A 43 -2.90 -2.63 -0.18
CA LEU A 43 -2.01 -1.99 -1.15
C LEU A 43 -1.33 -2.99 -2.07
N LEU A 44 -0.84 -4.12 -1.52
CA LEU A 44 -0.25 -5.17 -2.34
C LEU A 44 -1.24 -5.74 -3.36
N LYS A 45 -2.52 -5.91 -2.99
CA LYS A 45 -3.56 -6.38 -3.92
C LYS A 45 -3.95 -5.34 -4.98
N LEU A 46 -3.77 -4.05 -4.71
CA LEU A 46 -3.99 -2.99 -5.70
C LEU A 46 -2.91 -2.99 -6.78
N VAL A 47 -1.67 -3.33 -6.41
CA VAL A 47 -0.50 -3.28 -7.28
C VAL A 47 -0.26 -4.60 -7.99
N GLU A 48 -0.24 -5.69 -7.22
CA GLU A 48 0.13 -7.03 -7.69
C GLU A 48 -1.14 -7.90 -7.76
N PRO A 49 -1.48 -8.48 -8.91
CA PRO A 49 -2.71 -9.28 -9.06
C PRO A 49 -2.74 -10.55 -8.19
N ASN A 50 -1.57 -11.11 -7.85
CA ASN A 50 -1.42 -12.30 -7.02
C ASN A 50 -0.29 -12.09 -6.02
N PRO A 51 -0.46 -11.20 -5.02
CA PRO A 51 0.61 -10.86 -4.11
C PRO A 51 0.91 -12.04 -3.20
N THR A 52 2.19 -12.29 -2.96
CA THR A 52 2.60 -13.23 -1.91
C THR A 52 2.45 -12.52 -0.57
N LEU A 53 1.28 -12.67 0.05
CA LEU A 53 1.02 -12.12 1.37
C LEU A 53 1.73 -12.98 2.43
N SER A 54 2.50 -12.35 3.31
CA SER A 54 3.20 -13.04 4.40
C SER A 54 3.01 -12.30 5.71
N GLY A 55 2.68 -13.02 6.78
CA GLY A 55 2.41 -12.42 8.09
C GLY A 55 0.98 -11.92 8.24
N GLU A 56 0.73 -11.15 9.30
CA GLU A 56 -0.56 -10.51 9.55
C GLU A 56 -0.61 -9.13 8.87
N PRO A 57 -1.75 -8.74 8.28
CA PRO A 57 -1.91 -7.42 7.69
C PRO A 57 -1.71 -6.33 8.76
N ARG A 58 -0.97 -5.29 8.41
CA ARG A 58 -0.73 -4.13 9.28
C ARG A 58 -1.31 -2.87 8.65
N ARG A 59 -1.93 -2.03 9.47
CA ARG A 59 -2.49 -0.76 8.99
C ARG A 59 -1.39 0.23 8.70
N ILE A 60 -1.61 1.09 7.72
CA ILE A 60 -0.73 2.21 7.40
C ILE A 60 -0.52 3.12 8.62
N GLY A 61 -1.58 3.38 9.40
CA GLY A 61 -1.48 4.15 10.65
C GLY A 61 -0.49 3.55 11.64
N ASP A 62 -0.50 2.22 11.81
CA ASP A 62 0.41 1.51 12.71
C ASP A 62 1.87 1.47 12.19
N ILE A 63 2.08 1.71 10.89
CA ILE A 63 3.41 1.73 10.26
C ILE A 63 4.05 3.11 10.37
N LEU A 64 3.24 4.18 10.43
CA LEU A 64 3.69 5.57 10.52
C LEU A 64 3.99 6.01 11.97
N ASP A 65 3.47 5.29 12.97
CA ASP A 65 3.65 5.54 14.42
C ASP A 65 5.02 5.08 14.97
#